data_AF-A0A9X2ME49-F1
#
_entry.id   AF-A0A9X2ME49-F1
#
_cell.length_a   1.000
_cell.length_b   1.000
_cell.length_c   1.000
_cell.angle_alpha   90.00
_cell.angle_beta   90.00
_cell.angle_gamma   90.00
#
_symmetry.space_group_name_H-M   'P 1'
#
loop_
_entity.id
_entity.type
_entity.pdbx_description
1 polymer ?
#
loop_
_entity_poly.entity_id
_entity_poly.type
_entity_poly.pdbx_seq_one_letter_code
_entity_poly.pdbx_strand_id
1 'polypeptide(L)'
;MEMTFRWYGQDDPVKIEYIRQIPGMKGIVTAIYDIPVGEVWPLDRILELKKTVEDAGLELSVIESVPVHEDIKLGLPTRDKYIANYCETIRNLSKAGIKTICYNFMPVFDWTRSDLEYELEDGSTCLIYDEEKVAKMDPALGELELPGWDTSYGEGGLGALLDQYKDIDEEKLWENLEYFIKGIMPTAEEEEVKMAIHPDDPP
;
A
#
# COMPACT_ATOMS: atom_id res chain seq x y z
N MET A 1 12.20 -6.37 -20.62
CA MET A 1 11.93 -6.46 -19.18
C MET A 1 12.42 -5.18 -18.52
N GLU A 2 11.57 -4.57 -17.71
CA GLU A 2 11.91 -3.43 -16.85
C GLU A 2 12.05 -3.98 -15.44
N MET A 3 13.25 -3.87 -14.88
CA MET A 3 13.53 -4.32 -13.51
C MET A 3 13.34 -3.15 -12.57
N THR A 4 12.54 -3.36 -11.53
CA THR A 4 12.26 -2.36 -10.51
C THR A 4 12.63 -2.88 -9.12
N PHE A 5 12.76 -1.97 -8.16
CA PHE A 5 13.07 -2.28 -6.76
C PHE A 5 12.25 -1.40 -5.82
N ARG A 6 11.67 -1.97 -4.75
CA ARG A 6 10.90 -1.19 -3.77
C ARG A 6 11.84 -0.47 -2.80
N TRP A 7 11.68 0.85 -2.68
CA TRP A 7 12.51 1.72 -1.84
C TRP A 7 11.63 2.63 -0.98
N TYR A 8 11.90 2.72 0.32
CA TYR A 8 11.05 3.41 1.30
C TYR A 8 11.44 4.88 1.54
N GLY A 9 12.28 5.46 0.67
CA GLY A 9 12.72 6.84 0.79
C GLY A 9 14.04 6.99 1.54
N GLN A 10 14.37 8.21 1.96
CA GLN A 10 15.70 8.57 2.48
C GLN A 10 16.09 7.80 3.75
N ASP A 11 15.10 7.49 4.58
CA ASP A 11 15.28 6.78 5.84
C ASP A 11 15.41 5.25 5.66
N ASP A 12 15.20 4.73 4.44
CA ASP A 12 15.43 3.33 4.12
C ASP A 12 16.90 2.95 4.41
N PRO A 13 17.17 1.86 5.17
CA PRO A 13 18.53 1.37 5.38
C PRO A 13 19.21 0.97 4.06
N VAL A 14 18.45 0.54 3.05
CA VAL A 14 18.95 0.28 1.71
C VAL A 14 18.97 1.59 0.92
N LYS A 15 20.17 2.16 0.78
CA LYS A 15 20.36 3.43 0.07
C LYS A 15 20.14 3.29 -1.43
N ILE A 16 19.55 4.31 -2.06
CA ILE A 16 19.19 4.29 -3.48
C ILE A 16 20.43 4.14 -4.39
N GLU A 17 21.60 4.61 -3.93
CA GLU A 17 22.88 4.42 -4.60
C GLU A 17 23.32 2.95 -4.64
N TYR A 18 22.91 2.13 -3.66
CA TYR A 18 23.15 0.69 -3.67
C TYR A 18 22.21 -0.01 -4.65
N ILE A 19 20.93 0.40 -4.68
CA ILE A 19 19.95 -0.14 -5.62
C ILE A 19 20.40 0.08 -7.07
N ARG A 20 20.93 1.26 -7.39
CA ARG A 20 21.49 1.58 -8.71
C ARG A 20 22.61 0.63 -9.17
N GLN A 21 23.35 0.02 -8.23
CA GLN A 21 24.45 -0.88 -8.56
C GLN A 21 23.97 -2.27 -9.00
N ILE A 22 22.69 -2.62 -8.78
CA ILE A 22 22.13 -3.91 -9.18
C ILE A 22 22.12 -4.00 -10.72
N PRO A 23 22.75 -5.03 -11.32
CA PRO A 23 22.82 -5.16 -12.77
C PRO A 23 21.44 -5.20 -13.43
N GLY A 24 21.20 -4.26 -14.36
CA GLY A 24 19.95 -4.19 -15.12
C GLY A 24 18.79 -3.50 -14.38
N MET A 25 19.02 -2.96 -13.18
CA MET A 25 18.03 -2.15 -12.47
C MET A 25 17.74 -0.86 -13.22
N LYS A 26 16.45 -0.50 -13.34
CA LYS A 26 16.00 0.67 -14.09
C LYS A 26 15.08 1.56 -13.28
N GLY A 27 14.14 0.94 -12.56
CA GLY A 27 13.07 1.65 -11.90
C GLY A 27 13.06 1.48 -10.39
N ILE A 28 12.41 2.42 -9.72
CA ILE A 28 12.03 2.36 -8.32
C ILE A 28 10.52 2.22 -8.22
N VAL A 29 10.11 1.39 -7.27
CA VAL A 29 8.76 1.35 -6.72
C VAL A 29 8.81 2.02 -5.34
N THR A 30 7.93 2.98 -5.06
CA THR A 30 7.94 3.68 -3.77
C THR A 30 6.57 4.34 -3.51
N ALA A 31 6.43 5.04 -2.39
CA ALA A 31 5.24 5.79 -2.01
C ALA A 31 5.61 7.04 -1.22
N ILE A 32 4.61 7.86 -0.88
CA ILE A 32 4.76 8.92 0.11
C ILE A 32 4.22 8.40 1.45
N TYR A 33 5.08 8.36 2.47
CA TYR A 33 4.81 7.70 3.75
C TYR A 33 4.45 8.67 4.90
N ASP A 34 4.54 9.98 4.67
CA ASP A 34 4.29 11.02 5.69
C ASP A 34 2.96 11.76 5.48
N ILE A 35 2.17 11.38 4.48
CA ILE A 35 0.84 11.94 4.23
C ILE A 35 -0.21 11.00 4.83
N PRO A 36 -1.11 11.50 5.70
CA PRO A 36 -2.17 10.67 6.28
C PRO A 36 -3.00 9.93 5.22
N VAL A 37 -3.37 8.69 5.53
CA VAL A 37 -4.20 7.86 4.65
C VAL A 37 -5.48 8.60 4.24
N GLY A 38 -5.82 8.52 2.96
CA GLY A 38 -7.02 9.16 2.40
C GLY A 38 -6.88 10.66 2.10
N GLU A 39 -5.80 11.32 2.51
CA GLU A 39 -5.52 12.70 2.10
C GLU A 39 -4.86 12.77 0.72
N VAL A 40 -5.08 13.90 0.03
CA VAL A 40 -4.55 14.11 -1.33
C VAL A 40 -3.03 14.20 -1.27
N TRP A 41 -2.34 13.51 -2.19
CA TRP A 41 -0.91 13.68 -2.40
C TRP A 41 -0.65 14.94 -3.23
N PRO A 42 0.00 15.98 -2.66
CA PRO A 42 0.29 17.20 -3.39
C PRO A 42 1.27 16.96 -4.53
N LEU A 43 1.06 17.64 -5.66
CA LEU A 43 1.91 17.50 -6.84
C LEU A 43 3.39 17.83 -6.57
N ASP A 44 3.66 18.85 -5.77
CA ASP A 44 5.02 19.24 -5.38
C ASP A 44 5.74 18.14 -4.60
N ARG A 45 5.05 17.45 -3.68
CA ARG A 45 5.60 16.30 -2.95
C ARG A 45 5.90 15.12 -3.88
N ILE A 46 5.02 14.85 -4.84
CA ILE A 46 5.25 13.81 -5.88
C ILE A 46 6.46 14.17 -6.75
N LEU A 47 6.59 15.43 -7.16
CA LEU A 47 7.72 15.89 -7.98
C LEU A 47 9.05 15.85 -7.22
N GLU A 48 9.05 16.14 -5.91
CA GLU A 48 10.22 16.01 -5.05
C GLU A 48 10.68 14.54 -4.92
N LEU A 49 9.74 13.62 -4.70
CA LEU A 49 10.01 12.18 -4.67
C LEU A 49 10.58 11.70 -6.02
N LYS A 50 9.92 12.08 -7.12
CA LYS A 50 10.39 11.78 -8.47
C LYS A 50 11.80 12.28 -8.72
N LYS A 51 12.06 13.56 -8.40
CA LYS A 51 13.38 14.17 -8.56
C LYS A 51 14.45 13.42 -7.77
N THR A 52 14.14 13.00 -6.54
CA THR A 52 15.06 12.23 -5.70
C THR A 52 15.49 10.92 -6.37
N VAL A 53 14.53 10.20 -6.96
CA VAL A 53 14.78 8.96 -7.70
C VAL A 53 15.58 9.22 -8.99
N GLU A 54 15.19 10.24 -9.76
CA GLU A 54 15.83 10.58 -11.03
C GLU A 54 17.26 11.12 -10.86
N ASP A 55 17.54 11.88 -9.80
CA ASP A 55 18.88 12.35 -9.47
C ASP A 55 19.84 11.18 -9.15
N ALA A 56 19.31 10.07 -8.62
CA ALA A 56 20.06 8.83 -8.42
C ALA A 56 20.31 8.07 -9.74
N GLY A 57 19.70 8.48 -10.85
CA GLY A 57 19.82 7.86 -12.17
C GLY A 57 18.90 6.65 -12.37
N LEU A 58 17.78 6.58 -11.65
CA LEU A 58 16.72 5.59 -11.79
C LEU A 58 15.40 6.26 -12.18
N GLU A 59 14.44 5.50 -12.68
CA GLU A 59 13.10 5.99 -13.02
C GLU A 59 12.11 5.73 -11.88
N LEU A 60 11.19 6.66 -11.60
CA LEU A 60 10.07 6.38 -10.71
C LEU A 60 8.95 5.66 -11.50
N SER A 61 9.00 4.32 -11.52
CA SER A 61 8.17 3.49 -12.42
C SER A 61 6.77 3.21 -11.88
N VAL A 62 6.65 2.91 -10.58
CA VAL A 62 5.38 2.45 -9.96
C VAL A 62 5.22 3.08 -8.57
N ILE A 63 3.98 3.43 -8.20
CA ILE A 63 3.64 3.75 -6.82
C ILE A 63 3.12 2.49 -6.11
N GLU A 64 3.71 2.13 -4.98
CA GLU A 64 3.26 1.03 -4.13
C GLU A 64 3.35 1.41 -2.64
N SER A 65 2.27 1.90 -2.04
CA SER A 65 0.91 2.05 -2.59
C SER A 65 0.35 3.45 -2.37
N VAL A 66 -0.74 3.76 -3.07
CA VAL A 66 -1.68 4.77 -2.59
C VAL A 66 -2.68 4.02 -1.69
N PRO A 67 -2.69 4.25 -0.38
CA PRO A 67 -3.50 3.45 0.55
C PRO A 67 -4.99 3.77 0.41
N VAL A 68 -5.82 2.72 0.37
CA VAL A 68 -7.28 2.84 0.37
C VAL A 68 -7.76 3.01 1.81
N HIS A 69 -8.43 4.13 2.09
CA HIS A 69 -8.91 4.46 3.43
C HIS A 69 -9.95 3.45 3.94
N GLU A 70 -9.94 3.11 5.23
CA GLU A 70 -10.84 2.11 5.84
C GLU A 70 -12.32 2.44 5.65
N ASP A 71 -12.73 3.70 5.77
CA ASP A 71 -14.11 4.13 5.44
C ASP A 71 -14.59 3.70 4.05
N ILE A 72 -13.68 3.58 3.06
CA ILE A 72 -14.02 3.04 1.73
C ILE A 72 -14.29 1.54 1.84
N LYS A 73 -13.39 0.78 2.48
CA LYS A 73 -13.51 -0.67 2.66
C LYS A 73 -14.74 -1.07 3.49
N LEU A 74 -15.04 -0.28 4.53
CA LEU A 74 -16.23 -0.42 5.39
C LEU A 74 -17.52 0.08 4.74
N GLY A 75 -17.43 0.87 3.67
CA GLY A 75 -18.60 1.43 3.00
C GLY A 75 -19.31 2.54 3.80
N LEU A 76 -18.58 3.29 4.63
CA LEU A 76 -19.12 4.37 5.44
C LEU A 76 -19.52 5.59 4.59
N PRO A 77 -20.44 6.46 5.07
CA PRO A 77 -20.90 7.63 4.31
C PRO A 77 -19.79 8.62 3.91
N THR A 78 -18.68 8.62 4.64
CA THR A 78 -17.48 9.45 4.40
C THR A 78 -16.63 8.96 3.23
N ARG A 79 -16.86 7.75 2.71
CA ARG A 79 -16.07 7.15 1.62
C ARG A 79 -15.98 8.03 0.37
N ASP A 80 -17.01 8.81 0.08
CA ASP A 80 -17.05 9.67 -1.12
C ASP A 80 -16.00 10.77 -1.07
N LYS A 81 -15.71 11.32 0.13
CA LYS A 81 -14.60 12.26 0.33
C LYS A 81 -13.27 11.60 -0.04
N TYR A 82 -13.03 10.40 0.49
CA TYR A 82 -11.76 9.71 0.29
C TYR A 82 -11.58 9.21 -1.15
N ILE A 83 -12.65 8.79 -1.81
CA ILE A 83 -12.63 8.47 -3.25
C ILE A 83 -12.29 9.72 -4.07
N ALA A 84 -12.89 10.88 -3.75
CA ALA A 84 -12.56 12.13 -4.43
C ALA A 84 -11.08 12.52 -4.23
N ASN A 85 -10.56 12.36 -3.02
CA ASN A 85 -9.14 12.59 -2.73
C ASN A 85 -8.23 11.61 -3.48
N TYR A 86 -8.59 10.33 -3.53
CA TYR A 86 -7.85 9.30 -4.26
C TYR A 86 -7.80 9.64 -5.76
N CYS A 87 -8.91 10.07 -6.36
CA CYS A 87 -8.96 10.55 -7.74
C CYS A 87 -8.04 11.75 -7.97
N GLU A 88 -7.97 12.71 -7.03
CA GLU A 88 -7.03 13.84 -7.15
C GLU A 88 -5.57 13.40 -7.08
N THR A 89 -5.24 12.43 -6.22
CA THR A 89 -3.92 11.79 -6.19
C THR A 89 -3.59 11.13 -7.53
N ILE A 90 -4.53 10.40 -8.16
CA ILE A 90 -4.35 9.82 -9.51
C ILE A 90 -3.99 10.91 -10.52
N ARG A 91 -4.74 12.03 -10.55
CA ARG A 91 -4.44 13.16 -11.46
C ARG A 91 -3.07 13.76 -11.20
N ASN A 92 -2.67 13.92 -9.95
CA ASN A 92 -1.36 14.49 -9.61
C ASN A 92 -0.20 13.56 -9.99
N LEU A 93 -0.34 12.25 -9.76
CA LEU A 93 0.63 11.25 -10.21
C LEU A 93 0.74 11.25 -11.74
N SER A 94 -0.39 11.30 -12.44
CA SER A 94 -0.44 11.41 -13.91
C SER A 94 0.29 12.66 -14.43
N LYS A 95 0.06 13.84 -13.82
CA LYS A 95 0.76 15.09 -14.17
C LYS A 95 2.27 15.00 -13.98
N ALA A 96 2.73 14.19 -13.02
CA ALA A 96 4.15 13.91 -12.81
C ALA A 96 4.70 12.83 -13.77
N GLY A 97 3.86 12.25 -14.64
CA GLY A 97 4.23 11.22 -15.60
C GLY A 97 4.26 9.80 -15.02
N ILE A 98 3.70 9.59 -13.83
CA ILE A 98 3.64 8.29 -13.17
C ILE A 98 2.32 7.60 -13.55
N LYS A 99 2.40 6.45 -14.21
CA LYS A 99 1.25 5.83 -14.90
C LYS A 99 0.86 4.44 -14.38
N THR A 100 1.46 3.98 -13.29
CA THR A 100 1.12 2.69 -12.66
C THR A 100 1.00 2.86 -11.16
N ILE A 101 -0.14 2.48 -10.60
CA ILE A 101 -0.42 2.51 -9.16
C ILE A 101 -0.79 1.12 -8.69
N CYS A 102 -0.01 0.57 -7.76
CA CYS A 102 -0.30 -0.62 -7.01
C CYS A 102 -1.09 -0.26 -5.74
N TYR A 103 -2.13 -1.03 -5.44
CA TYR A 103 -2.99 -0.88 -4.25
C TYR A 103 -3.56 -2.23 -3.83
N ASN A 104 -4.12 -2.33 -2.63
CA ASN A 104 -4.84 -3.52 -2.18
C ASN A 104 -6.22 -3.11 -1.59
N PHE A 105 -7.04 -4.11 -1.27
CA PHE A 105 -8.32 -3.90 -0.57
C PHE A 105 -8.43 -4.81 0.67
N MET A 106 -7.30 -5.19 1.26
CA MET A 106 -7.24 -6.08 2.42
C MET A 106 -7.81 -5.37 3.65
N PRO A 107 -8.79 -5.95 4.36
CA PRO A 107 -9.42 -5.32 5.52
C PRO A 107 -8.55 -5.47 6.77
N VAL A 108 -8.41 -4.41 7.58
CA VAL A 108 -7.75 -4.40 8.89
C VAL A 108 -6.26 -4.69 8.92
N PHE A 109 -5.75 -5.59 8.08
CA PHE A 109 -4.35 -5.98 7.93
C PHE A 109 -4.01 -5.95 6.44
N ASP A 110 -2.78 -5.61 6.08
CA ASP A 110 -2.28 -5.76 4.71
C ASP A 110 -1.82 -7.23 4.57
N TRP A 111 -0.52 -7.46 4.44
CA TRP A 111 0.04 -8.79 4.33
C TRP A 111 0.41 -9.33 5.72
N THR A 112 0.15 -10.60 6.00
CA THR A 112 0.30 -11.15 7.35
C THR A 112 1.30 -12.30 7.42
N ARG A 113 2.18 -12.30 8.44
CA ARG A 113 3.14 -13.37 8.74
C ARG A 113 3.10 -13.72 10.22
N SER A 114 3.45 -14.96 10.56
CA SER A 114 3.51 -15.43 11.95
C SER A 114 4.91 -15.39 12.54
N ASP A 115 5.94 -15.26 11.70
CA ASP A 115 7.35 -15.17 12.08
C ASP A 115 8.12 -14.38 11.00
N LEU A 116 8.86 -13.37 11.44
CA LEU A 116 9.64 -12.49 10.56
C LEU A 116 11.12 -12.88 10.46
N GLU A 117 11.57 -13.84 11.28
CA GLU A 117 12.99 -14.19 11.42
C GLU A 117 13.23 -15.71 11.42
N TYR A 118 12.39 -16.48 10.72
CA TYR A 118 12.51 -17.94 10.67
C TYR A 118 13.82 -18.37 10.01
N GLU A 119 14.69 -19.02 10.77
CA GLU A 119 16.01 -19.46 10.31
C GLU A 119 15.94 -20.75 9.47
N LEU A 120 16.56 -20.72 8.29
CA LEU A 120 16.70 -21.86 7.38
C LEU A 120 17.97 -22.66 7.69
N GLU A 121 18.09 -23.86 7.11
CA GLU A 121 19.24 -24.75 7.32
C GLU A 121 20.59 -24.12 6.92
N ASP A 122 20.59 -23.11 6.04
CA ASP A 122 21.78 -22.39 5.60
C ASP A 122 22.14 -21.17 6.47
N GLY A 123 21.36 -20.89 7.53
CA GLY A 123 21.55 -19.79 8.47
C GLY A 123 20.97 -18.45 7.99
N SER A 124 20.31 -18.39 6.83
CA SER A 124 19.53 -17.22 6.42
C SER A 124 18.17 -17.19 7.12
N THR A 125 17.56 -16.01 7.22
CA THR A 125 16.20 -15.84 7.75
C THR A 125 15.19 -15.60 6.63
N CYS A 126 13.96 -16.06 6.81
CA CYS A 126 12.84 -15.77 5.93
C CYS A 126 11.56 -15.47 6.71
N LEU A 127 10.57 -14.90 6.00
CA LEU A 127 9.24 -14.69 6.53
C LEU A 127 8.41 -15.97 6.32
N ILE A 128 7.68 -16.41 7.34
CA ILE A 128 6.75 -17.55 7.20
C ILE A 128 5.35 -17.20 7.72
N TYR A 129 4.37 -17.94 7.22
CA TYR A 129 3.02 -17.97 7.74
C TYR A 129 2.74 -19.40 8.22
N ASP A 130 2.30 -19.52 9.46
CA ASP A 130 1.95 -20.79 10.11
C ASP A 130 0.52 -20.67 10.63
N GLU A 131 -0.38 -21.39 9.96
CA GLU A 131 -1.82 -21.40 10.23
C GLU A 131 -2.13 -21.77 11.69
N GLU A 132 -1.40 -22.71 12.28
CA GLU A 132 -1.67 -23.14 13.66
C GLU A 132 -1.23 -22.09 14.68
N LYS A 133 -0.19 -21.32 14.38
CA LYS A 133 0.22 -20.18 15.22
C LYS A 133 -0.81 -19.05 15.11
N VAL A 134 -1.19 -18.70 13.88
CA VAL A 134 -2.13 -17.59 13.61
C VAL A 134 -3.51 -17.88 14.20
N ALA A 135 -4.02 -19.11 14.08
CA ALA A 135 -5.29 -19.51 14.69
C ALA A 135 -5.33 -19.41 16.22
N LYS A 136 -4.17 -19.28 16.88
CA LYS A 136 -4.04 -19.09 18.33
C LYS A 136 -3.75 -17.64 18.73
N MET A 137 -3.44 -16.78 17.77
CA MET A 137 -3.19 -15.36 18.02
C MET A 137 -4.52 -14.63 18.27
N ASP A 138 -4.49 -13.67 19.19
CA ASP A 138 -5.60 -12.74 19.37
C ASP A 138 -5.17 -11.37 18.81
N PRO A 139 -5.68 -10.97 17.63
CA PRO A 139 -5.30 -9.70 17.02
C PRO A 139 -5.65 -8.50 17.92
N ALA A 140 -6.63 -8.61 18.81
CA ALA A 140 -6.98 -7.52 19.73
C ALA A 140 -5.88 -7.22 20.78
N LEU A 141 -4.92 -8.14 20.97
CA LEU A 141 -3.79 -7.98 21.89
C LEU A 141 -2.59 -7.25 21.28
N GLY A 142 -2.62 -6.95 19.97
CA GLY A 142 -1.57 -6.19 19.28
C GLY A 142 -0.25 -6.96 19.09
N GLU A 143 -0.31 -8.29 19.04
CA GLU A 143 0.88 -9.17 18.93
C GLU A 143 1.46 -9.26 17.50
N LEU A 144 0.87 -8.57 16.52
CA LEU A 144 1.26 -8.61 15.11
C LEU A 144 2.07 -7.36 14.74
N GLU A 145 3.36 -7.52 14.48
CA GLU A 145 4.20 -6.51 13.83
C GLU A 145 4.37 -6.86 12.34
N LEU A 146 4.06 -5.92 11.44
CA LEU A 146 4.16 -6.12 9.99
C LEU A 146 4.95 -4.95 9.35
N PRO A 147 6.01 -5.23 8.57
CA PRO A 147 6.75 -4.18 7.85
C PRO A 147 5.90 -3.43 6.81
N GLY A 148 6.00 -2.11 6.78
CA GLY A 148 5.23 -1.27 5.85
C GLY A 148 3.75 -1.11 6.21
N TRP A 149 3.35 -1.63 7.38
CA TRP A 149 2.04 -1.45 7.98
C TRP A 149 2.01 -0.16 8.80
N ASP A 150 1.09 0.77 8.46
CA ASP A 150 0.89 1.99 9.24
C ASP A 150 -0.07 1.69 10.40
N THR A 151 0.44 1.79 11.62
CA THR A 151 -0.29 1.62 12.88
C THR A 151 -1.33 2.72 13.17
N SER A 152 -1.73 3.51 12.17
CA SER A 152 -2.69 4.60 12.32
C SER A 152 -4.13 4.10 12.46
N TYR A 153 -4.39 3.22 13.44
CA TYR A 153 -5.75 3.07 13.93
C TYR A 153 -6.18 4.41 14.50
N GLY A 154 -7.27 4.98 13.97
CA GLY A 154 -7.88 6.20 14.47
C GLY A 154 -8.36 6.07 15.92
N GLU A 155 -9.22 7.00 16.36
CA GLU A 155 -9.81 6.95 17.70
C GLU A 155 -10.49 5.60 17.97
N GLY A 156 -9.93 4.77 18.85
CA GLY A 156 -10.47 3.46 19.24
C GLY A 156 -9.56 2.26 19.01
N GLY A 157 -8.47 2.41 18.23
CA GLY A 157 -7.49 1.35 18.01
C GLY A 157 -8.02 0.16 17.17
N LEU A 158 -7.21 -0.90 17.08
CA LEU A 158 -7.52 -2.12 16.32
C LEU A 158 -8.84 -2.79 16.76
N GLY A 159 -9.14 -2.82 18.07
CA GLY A 159 -10.37 -3.43 18.57
C GLY A 159 -11.65 -2.77 18.03
N ALA A 160 -11.69 -1.44 17.96
CA ALA A 160 -12.84 -0.72 17.40
C ALA A 160 -13.00 -0.97 15.90
N LEU A 161 -11.88 -1.08 15.17
CA LEU A 161 -11.92 -1.40 13.73
C LEU A 161 -12.41 -2.84 13.52
N LEU A 162 -11.90 -3.82 14.27
CA LEU A 162 -12.39 -5.20 14.24
C LEU A 162 -13.88 -5.29 14.54
N ASP A 163 -14.38 -4.49 15.50
CA ASP A 163 -15.81 -4.42 15.80
C ASP A 163 -16.64 -3.90 14.62
N GLN A 164 -16.14 -2.91 13.86
CA GLN A 164 -16.83 -2.40 12.66
C GLN A 164 -16.91 -3.46 11.55
N TYR A 165 -15.89 -4.30 11.41
CA TYR A 165 -15.88 -5.36 10.41
C TYR A 165 -16.75 -6.58 10.76
N LYS A 166 -17.27 -6.70 12.00
CA LYS A 166 -18.17 -7.82 12.38
C LYS A 166 -19.45 -7.86 11.54
N ASP A 167 -19.90 -6.70 11.07
CA ASP A 167 -21.11 -6.56 10.25
C ASP A 167 -20.81 -6.52 8.73
N ILE A 168 -19.56 -6.75 8.32
CA ILE A 168 -19.11 -6.77 6.92
C ILE A 168 -18.74 -8.21 6.55
N ASP A 169 -19.56 -8.85 5.73
CA ASP A 169 -19.24 -10.14 5.13
C ASP A 169 -18.53 -9.99 3.78
N GLU A 170 -18.19 -11.12 3.16
CA GLU A 170 -17.49 -11.17 1.87
C GLU A 170 -18.28 -10.45 0.76
N GLU A 171 -19.59 -10.70 0.66
CA GLU A 171 -20.46 -10.05 -0.34
C GLU A 171 -20.44 -8.52 -0.13
N LYS A 172 -20.52 -8.07 1.12
CA LYS A 172 -20.49 -6.64 1.42
C LYS A 172 -19.14 -6.00 1.10
N LEU A 173 -18.04 -6.70 1.36
CA LEU A 173 -16.71 -6.23 1.01
C LEU A 173 -16.53 -6.13 -0.51
N TRP A 174 -17.04 -7.10 -1.27
CA TRP A 174 -17.08 -7.04 -2.75
C TRP A 174 -17.91 -5.85 -3.26
N GLU A 175 -19.09 -5.58 -2.69
CA GLU A 175 -19.89 -4.39 -3.04
C GLU A 175 -19.11 -3.09 -2.79
N ASN A 176 -18.38 -3.02 -1.67
CA ASN A 176 -17.58 -1.84 -1.32
C ASN A 176 -16.38 -1.68 -2.26
N LEU A 177 -15.70 -2.78 -2.62
CA LEU A 177 -14.66 -2.77 -3.65
C LEU A 177 -15.23 -2.32 -4.99
N GLU A 178 -16.37 -2.87 -5.42
CA GLU A 178 -17.02 -2.47 -6.68
C GLU A 178 -17.35 -0.97 -6.68
N TYR A 179 -17.85 -0.43 -5.56
CA TYR A 179 -18.11 1.00 -5.40
C TYR A 179 -16.84 1.83 -5.57
N PHE A 180 -15.75 1.43 -4.92
CA PHE A 180 -14.44 2.08 -5.04
C PHE A 180 -13.94 2.06 -6.49
N ILE A 181 -13.91 0.90 -7.13
CA ILE A 181 -13.47 0.74 -8.52
C ILE A 181 -14.29 1.62 -9.46
N LYS A 182 -15.61 1.60 -9.36
CA LYS A 182 -16.49 2.47 -10.16
C LYS A 182 -16.23 3.96 -9.90
N GLY A 183 -15.82 4.33 -8.69
CA GLY A 183 -15.47 5.70 -8.32
C GLY A 183 -14.15 6.18 -8.93
N ILE A 184 -13.11 5.33 -8.95
CA ILE A 184 -11.77 5.74 -9.37
C ILE A 184 -11.45 5.49 -10.84
N MET A 185 -12.04 4.44 -11.44
CA MET A 185 -11.66 3.99 -12.79
C MET A 185 -11.89 5.04 -13.89
N PRO A 186 -12.97 5.85 -13.90
CA PRO A 186 -13.12 6.91 -14.88
C PRO A 186 -11.96 7.93 -14.85
N THR A 187 -11.46 8.25 -13.65
CA THR A 187 -10.30 9.16 -13.51
C THR A 187 -9.02 8.48 -13.95
N ALA A 188 -8.82 7.20 -13.59
CA ALA A 188 -7.64 6.44 -14.01
C ALA A 188 -7.58 6.30 -15.54
N GLU A 189 -8.71 6.05 -16.21
CA GLU A 189 -8.81 5.96 -17.66
C GLU A 189 -8.57 7.32 -18.35
N GLU A 190 -9.18 8.40 -17.85
CA GLU A 190 -8.97 9.77 -18.36
C GLU A 190 -7.50 10.19 -18.29
N GLU A 191 -6.82 9.82 -17.20
CA GLU A 191 -5.43 10.15 -16.93
C GLU A 191 -4.44 9.12 -17.50
N GLU A 192 -4.92 8.08 -18.20
CA GLU A 192 -4.11 6.97 -18.73
C GLU A 192 -3.25 6.26 -17.66
N VAL A 193 -3.74 6.22 -16.42
CA VAL A 193 -3.11 5.54 -15.27
C VAL A 193 -3.65 4.12 -15.15
N LYS A 194 -2.75 3.16 -15.01
CA LYS A 194 -3.09 1.76 -14.77
C LYS A 194 -3.17 1.48 -13.27
N MET A 195 -4.33 1.02 -12.84
CA MET A 195 -4.56 0.53 -11.49
C MET A 195 -4.24 -0.97 -11.44
N ALA A 196 -3.32 -1.38 -10.57
CA ALA A 196 -2.88 -2.77 -10.39
C ALA A 196 -3.21 -3.22 -8.96
N ILE A 197 -4.27 -4.02 -8.81
CA ILE A 197 -4.63 -4.56 -7.49
C ILE A 197 -3.67 -5.68 -7.10
N HIS A 198 -3.10 -5.59 -5.90
CA HIS A 198 -2.32 -6.65 -5.27
C HIS A 198 -3.29 -7.66 -4.63
N PRO A 199 -3.04 -8.97 -4.75
CA PRO A 199 -3.86 -9.98 -4.09
C PRO A 199 -3.74 -9.91 -2.57
N ASP A 200 -4.70 -10.53 -1.88
CA ASP A 200 -4.60 -10.74 -0.44
C ASP A 200 -3.42 -11.69 -0.10
N ASP A 201 -2.79 -11.51 1.05
CA ASP A 201 -1.61 -12.28 1.47
C ASP A 201 -1.62 -12.59 2.99
N PRO A 202 -2.03 -13.79 3.41
CA PRO A 202 -2.42 -14.94 2.57
C PRO A 202 -3.76 -14.73 1.84
N PRO A 203 -3.98 -15.42 0.70
CA PRO A 203 -5.24 -15.36 -0.07
C PRO A 203 -6.36 -16.24 0.49
#